data_AF-R4KJJ6-F1
#
_entry.id   AF-R4KJJ6-F1
#
_cell.length_a   1.000
_cell.length_b   1.000
_cell.length_c   1.000
_cell.angle_alpha   90.00
_cell.angle_beta   90.00
_cell.angle_gamma   90.00
#
_symmetry.space_group_name_H-M   'P 1'
#
loop_
_entity.id
_entity.type
_entity.pdbx_description
1 polymer ?
#
loop_
_entity_poly.entity_id
_entity_poly.type
_entity_poly.pdbx_seq_one_letter_code
_entity_poly.pdbx_strand_id
1 'polypeptide(L)'
;MAELYRVDDLVNYSNDKEGVGVQPKGKQGAEQGTVLCLTTPWQDDNILVGCFFMPRTARKKSESRIYHVMFRGINQQSIFEDDKDYEKLIKVFNKYREELQYEIYAYCLMGNHIHLLIREGREELSNIMKRIGTSYVYWYNWQYGRKGHLFQDRFKSETVEDDSYFLTVLRYIHQNPVKAGLVENMEEYEWSSYKEYLYESEMVNTGYALDMFHEDRVKAIEKFKEFNNESNNDQCLEITEGRKTISDKEIRQIILMKYNIELASLQNQLPETQKEVLKYMKELEGSSLRQLSRLTGFTVNKIFRA
;
A
#
# COMPACT_ATOMS: atom_id res chain seq x y z
N MET A 1 32.48 9.42 23.46
CA MET A 1 33.11 9.80 22.18
C MET A 1 32.87 8.63 21.23
N ALA A 2 31.93 8.76 20.30
CA ALA A 2 31.56 7.70 19.37
C ALA A 2 32.19 8.00 18.01
N GLU A 3 32.97 7.06 17.48
CA GLU A 3 33.46 7.11 16.09
C GLU A 3 32.55 6.26 15.20
N LEU A 4 32.24 6.80 14.02
CA LEU A 4 31.48 6.14 12.95
C LEU A 4 32.48 5.54 11.96
N TYR A 5 32.46 4.21 11.78
CA TYR A 5 33.18 3.54 10.70
C TYR A 5 32.21 3.13 9.58
N ARG A 6 32.67 3.26 8.32
CA ARG A 6 31.96 2.75 7.14
C ARG A 6 32.22 1.25 7.01
N VAL A 7 31.22 0.51 6.50
CA VAL A 7 31.20 -0.96 6.41
C VAL A 7 32.29 -1.53 5.51
N ASP A 8 32.94 -0.72 4.67
CA ASP A 8 33.99 -1.16 3.75
C ASP A 8 35.32 -1.54 4.45
N ASP A 9 35.53 -1.13 5.71
CA ASP A 9 36.80 -1.33 6.43
C ASP A 9 36.90 -2.68 7.18
N LEU A 10 35.84 -3.51 7.18
CA LEU A 10 35.82 -4.79 7.92
C LEU A 10 36.12 -6.04 7.07
N VAL A 11 36.44 -5.88 5.78
CA VAL A 11 36.65 -7.02 4.86
C VAL A 11 38.08 -7.59 4.90
N ASN A 12 39.03 -6.98 5.62
CA ASN A 12 40.45 -7.36 5.56
C ASN A 12 41.03 -8.05 6.81
N TYR A 13 40.22 -8.61 7.71
CA TYR A 13 40.74 -9.25 8.95
C TYR A 13 40.44 -10.75 9.13
N SER A 14 40.10 -11.48 8.07
CA SER A 14 39.86 -12.92 8.17
C SER A 14 40.42 -13.73 6.99
N ASN A 15 41.67 -13.46 6.61
CA ASN A 15 42.46 -14.38 5.80
C ASN A 15 43.69 -14.80 6.62
N ASP A 16 43.52 -15.81 7.47
CA ASP A 16 44.58 -16.77 7.76
C ASP A 16 43.97 -18.03 8.38
N LYS A 17 44.40 -19.17 7.84
CA LYS A 17 44.11 -20.57 8.20
C LYS A 17 43.06 -21.31 7.36
N GLU A 18 43.60 -21.90 6.29
CA GLU A 18 43.42 -23.28 5.83
C GLU A 18 42.02 -23.91 5.78
N GLY A 19 41.62 -24.35 4.57
CA GLY A 19 40.95 -25.64 4.40
C GLY A 19 39.62 -25.63 3.65
N VAL A 20 39.68 -26.13 2.41
CA VAL A 20 38.59 -26.72 1.60
C VAL A 20 37.62 -25.74 0.93
N GLY A 21 37.80 -25.59 -0.38
CA GLY A 21 36.98 -24.77 -1.24
C GLY A 21 35.59 -25.35 -1.52
N VAL A 22 34.60 -24.45 -1.48
CA VAL A 22 33.34 -24.57 -2.21
C VAL A 22 33.03 -23.18 -2.77
N GLN A 23 32.99 -23.04 -4.10
CA GLN A 23 32.56 -21.79 -4.74
C GLN A 23 31.05 -21.58 -4.55
N PRO A 24 30.58 -20.38 -4.13
CA PRO A 24 29.18 -20.03 -4.26
C PRO A 24 28.92 -19.31 -5.59
N LYS A 25 28.00 -19.87 -6.39
CA LYS A 25 27.34 -19.19 -7.52
C LYS A 25 26.61 -17.94 -7.02
N GLY A 26 26.77 -16.85 -7.76
CA GLY A 26 26.38 -15.50 -7.38
C GLY A 26 24.90 -15.28 -7.08
N LYS A 27 24.66 -14.27 -6.23
CA LYS A 27 23.41 -13.52 -6.15
C LYS A 27 23.74 -12.03 -6.09
N GLN A 28 23.28 -11.30 -7.11
CA GLN A 28 23.20 -9.84 -7.13
C GLN A 28 21.99 -9.37 -6.32
N GLY A 29 22.14 -8.23 -5.64
CA GLY A 29 21.03 -7.33 -5.30
C GLY A 29 20.47 -7.43 -3.87
N ALA A 30 21.20 -6.91 -2.88
CA ALA A 30 20.61 -6.47 -1.61
C ALA A 30 20.83 -4.94 -1.49
N GLU A 31 19.76 -4.16 -1.60
CA GLU A 31 19.79 -2.71 -1.36
C GLU A 31 19.91 -2.41 0.14
N GLN A 32 20.67 -1.35 0.42
CA GLN A 32 21.23 -0.96 1.71
C GLN A 32 20.16 -0.58 2.74
N GLY A 33 20.19 -1.26 3.90
CA GLY A 33 19.53 -0.82 5.14
C GLY A 33 20.57 -0.60 6.22
N THR A 34 20.51 0.56 6.89
CA THR A 34 21.40 0.87 8.03
C THR A 34 21.03 -0.01 9.24
N VAL A 35 21.98 -0.80 9.72
CA VAL A 35 21.84 -1.63 10.93
C VAL A 35 22.46 -0.87 12.10
N LEU A 36 21.69 -0.58 13.14
CA LEU A 36 22.22 -0.14 14.43
C LEU A 36 22.28 -1.37 15.35
N CYS A 37 23.44 -2.03 15.42
CA CYS A 37 23.67 -3.11 16.37
C CYS A 37 24.30 -2.53 17.65
N LEU A 38 23.55 -2.54 18.75
CA LEU A 38 24.12 -2.41 20.09
C LEU A 38 24.49 -3.81 20.57
N THR A 39 25.78 -4.12 20.61
CA THR A 39 26.28 -5.37 21.21
C THR A 39 26.42 -5.16 22.71
N THR A 40 25.62 -5.87 23.51
CA THR A 40 25.94 -6.13 24.93
C THR A 40 26.56 -7.52 25.06
N PRO A 41 27.57 -7.72 25.92
CA PRO A 41 28.24 -9.02 26.08
C PRO A 41 27.27 -10.08 26.62
N TRP A 42 27.46 -11.29 26.10
CA TRP A 42 26.63 -12.48 26.30
C TRP A 42 26.80 -13.09 27.69
N GLN A 43 25.69 -13.43 28.34
CA GLN A 43 25.58 -14.62 29.19
C GLN A 43 24.16 -15.16 29.08
N ASP A 44 24.10 -16.47 28.87
CA ASP A 44 22.96 -17.38 28.90
C ASP A 44 22.18 -17.63 27.59
N ASP A 45 22.20 -18.91 27.24
CA ASP A 45 21.69 -19.57 26.06
C ASP A 45 20.16 -19.46 25.89
N ASN A 46 19.74 -19.47 24.63
CA ASN A 46 18.35 -19.54 24.15
C ASN A 46 17.46 -18.31 24.40
N ILE A 47 17.69 -17.26 23.61
CA ILE A 47 16.61 -16.34 23.24
C ILE A 47 16.61 -16.21 21.73
N LEU A 48 15.64 -16.82 21.06
CA LEU A 48 15.21 -16.40 19.74
C LEU A 48 14.75 -14.95 19.88
N VAL A 49 15.65 -14.01 19.58
CA VAL A 49 15.31 -12.60 19.41
C VAL A 49 14.48 -12.51 18.14
N GLY A 50 13.18 -12.77 18.27
CA GLY A 50 12.19 -12.45 17.26
C GLY A 50 12.03 -10.94 17.17
N CYS A 51 13.06 -10.23 16.71
CA CYS A 51 12.83 -9.01 15.97
C CYS A 51 11.98 -9.45 14.78
N PHE A 52 10.67 -9.19 14.82
CA PHE A 52 9.86 -9.19 13.61
C PHE A 52 10.35 -8.04 12.73
N PHE A 53 11.53 -8.23 12.13
CA PHE A 53 11.82 -7.73 10.81
C PHE A 53 10.72 -8.39 9.97
N MET A 54 9.62 -7.69 9.75
CA MET A 54 8.80 -7.94 8.59
C MET A 54 9.43 -7.09 7.48
N PRO A 55 10.47 -7.56 6.77
CA PRO A 55 10.71 -7.00 5.45
C PRO A 55 9.38 -7.14 4.73
N ARG A 56 8.86 -6.02 4.20
CA ARG A 56 7.56 -6.01 3.53
C ARG A 56 7.56 -7.13 2.49
N THR A 57 6.55 -8.00 2.52
CA THR A 57 6.42 -9.11 1.58
C THR A 57 6.57 -8.60 0.15
N ALA A 58 7.39 -9.28 -0.64
CA ALA A 58 7.55 -8.95 -2.05
C ALA A 58 6.18 -9.05 -2.75
N ARG A 59 5.92 -8.17 -3.72
CA ARG A 59 4.68 -8.24 -4.51
C ARG A 59 4.62 -9.57 -5.24
N LYS A 60 3.45 -10.20 -5.24
CA LYS A 60 3.20 -11.38 -6.07
C LYS A 60 3.31 -10.96 -7.53
N LYS A 61 4.14 -11.67 -8.29
CA LYS A 61 4.22 -11.51 -9.75
C LYS A 61 3.05 -12.27 -10.37
N SER A 62 2.41 -11.66 -11.37
CA SER A 62 1.32 -12.28 -12.12
C SER A 62 1.87 -13.07 -13.31
N GLU A 63 1.24 -14.20 -13.61
CA GLU A 63 1.55 -15.01 -14.79
C GLU A 63 0.95 -14.39 -16.06
N SER A 64 -0.29 -13.90 -15.99
CA SER A 64 -0.95 -13.14 -17.06
C SER A 64 -0.30 -11.77 -17.31
N ARG A 65 0.44 -11.28 -16.29
CA ARG A 65 1.03 -9.93 -16.19
C ARG A 65 -0.02 -8.82 -16.04
N ILE A 66 -1.25 -9.19 -15.69
CA ILE A 66 -2.37 -8.28 -15.46
C ILE A 66 -2.55 -8.07 -13.96
N TYR A 67 -2.78 -6.82 -13.58
CA TYR A 67 -2.92 -6.42 -12.19
C TYR A 67 -4.07 -5.43 -12.00
N HIS A 68 -4.80 -5.60 -10.91
CA HIS A 68 -5.57 -4.52 -10.30
C HIS A 68 -4.63 -3.69 -9.45
N VAL A 69 -4.60 -2.38 -9.62
CA VAL A 69 -3.69 -1.47 -8.91
C VAL A 69 -4.48 -0.36 -8.26
N MET A 70 -4.07 0.03 -7.04
CA MET A 70 -4.63 1.18 -6.34
C MET A 70 -3.56 2.10 -5.75
N PHE A 71 -3.67 3.40 -6.03
CA PHE A 71 -2.98 4.47 -5.30
C PHE A 71 -3.94 5.21 -4.39
N ARG A 72 -3.46 5.67 -3.22
CA ARG A 72 -4.25 6.46 -2.29
C ARG A 72 -3.49 7.67 -1.77
N GLY A 73 -4.17 8.81 -1.66
CA GLY A 73 -3.65 10.02 -1.04
C GLY A 73 -3.27 9.81 0.42
N ILE A 74 -2.19 10.47 0.86
CA ILE A 74 -1.81 10.48 2.27
C ILE A 74 -2.94 11.07 3.12
N ASN A 75 -3.19 10.48 4.29
CA ASN A 75 -4.30 10.86 5.18
C ASN A 75 -5.69 10.83 4.50
N GLN A 76 -5.85 10.06 3.42
CA GLN A 76 -7.09 10.02 2.63
C GLN A 76 -7.49 11.39 2.05
N GLN A 77 -6.54 12.33 1.98
CA GLN A 77 -6.75 13.66 1.43
C GLN A 77 -6.97 13.57 -0.09
N SER A 78 -7.57 14.62 -0.65
CA SER A 78 -7.70 14.72 -2.10
C SER A 78 -6.34 14.68 -2.79
N ILE A 79 -6.26 13.96 -3.90
CA ILE A 79 -5.11 13.94 -4.81
C ILE A 79 -5.42 14.64 -6.13
N PHE A 80 -6.63 15.19 -6.24
CA PHE A 80 -7.12 16.05 -7.32
C PHE A 80 -7.87 17.23 -6.69
N GLU A 81 -7.37 18.45 -6.89
CA GLU A 81 -7.98 19.70 -6.45
C GLU A 81 -8.87 20.31 -7.54
N ASP A 82 -8.52 20.10 -8.82
CA ASP A 82 -9.31 20.52 -9.98
C ASP A 82 -9.19 19.57 -11.19
N ASP A 83 -9.96 19.83 -12.25
CA ASP A 83 -10.01 19.00 -13.46
C ASP A 83 -8.63 18.85 -14.15
N LYS A 84 -7.73 19.83 -14.03
CA LYS A 84 -6.41 19.78 -14.68
C LYS A 84 -5.53 18.71 -14.06
N ASP A 85 -5.76 18.37 -12.79
CA ASP A 85 -5.04 17.31 -12.10
C ASP A 85 -5.37 15.94 -12.71
N TYR A 86 -6.65 15.69 -12.96
CA TYR A 86 -7.12 14.48 -13.63
C TYR A 86 -6.57 14.40 -15.05
N GLU A 87 -6.73 15.47 -15.84
CA GLU A 87 -6.17 15.53 -17.19
C GLU A 87 -4.65 15.29 -17.20
N LYS A 88 -3.94 15.86 -16.22
CA LYS A 88 -2.49 15.67 -16.13
C LYS A 88 -2.16 14.21 -15.89
N LEU A 89 -2.87 13.54 -14.99
CA LEU A 89 -2.61 12.14 -14.70
C LEU A 89 -2.89 11.25 -15.93
N ILE A 90 -3.99 11.50 -16.65
CA ILE A 90 -4.28 10.83 -17.93
C ILE A 90 -3.16 11.07 -18.96
N LYS A 91 -2.67 12.30 -19.11
CA LYS A 91 -1.52 12.62 -19.97
C LYS A 91 -0.26 11.86 -19.54
N VAL A 92 -0.04 11.70 -18.22
CA VAL A 92 1.08 10.91 -17.69
C VAL A 92 0.92 9.42 -18.00
N PHE A 93 -0.29 8.87 -17.89
CA PHE A 93 -0.57 7.50 -18.31
C PHE A 93 -0.29 7.31 -19.79
N ASN A 94 -0.81 8.16 -20.67
CA ASN A 94 -0.59 8.00 -22.11
C ASN A 94 0.89 8.09 -22.48
N LYS A 95 1.62 9.06 -21.92
CA LYS A 95 3.07 9.19 -22.13
C LYS A 95 3.82 7.90 -21.83
N TYR A 96 3.64 7.34 -20.63
CA TYR A 96 4.38 6.14 -20.25
C TYR A 96 3.81 4.87 -20.88
N ARG A 97 2.54 4.86 -21.28
CA ARG A 97 1.94 3.78 -22.06
C ARG A 97 2.65 3.65 -23.40
N GLU A 98 2.90 4.77 -24.09
CA GLU A 98 3.63 4.78 -25.36
C GLU A 98 5.12 4.40 -25.17
N GLU A 99 5.79 4.94 -24.16
CA GLU A 99 7.22 4.63 -23.92
C GLU A 99 7.44 3.16 -23.53
N LEU A 100 6.60 2.63 -22.64
CA LEU A 100 6.78 1.34 -21.97
C LEU A 100 5.88 0.23 -22.55
N GLN A 101 4.95 0.56 -23.44
CA GLN A 101 4.07 -0.38 -24.15
C GLN A 101 3.24 -1.27 -23.21
N TYR A 102 2.78 -0.71 -22.08
CA TYR A 102 1.79 -1.39 -21.23
C TYR A 102 0.38 -1.17 -21.75
N GLU A 103 -0.58 -1.97 -21.31
CA GLU A 103 -2.00 -1.81 -21.66
C GLU A 103 -2.81 -1.44 -20.43
N ILE A 104 -3.76 -0.51 -20.59
CA ILE A 104 -4.78 -0.24 -19.59
C ILE A 104 -6.08 -0.85 -20.10
N TYR A 105 -6.76 -1.62 -19.26
CA TYR A 105 -8.08 -2.18 -19.53
C TYR A 105 -9.20 -1.42 -18.80
N ALA A 106 -8.89 -0.78 -17.68
CA ALA A 106 -9.81 0.18 -17.07
C ALA A 106 -9.08 1.11 -16.10
N TYR A 107 -9.68 2.28 -15.88
CA TYR A 107 -9.30 3.18 -14.80
C TYR A 107 -10.53 3.85 -14.19
N CYS A 108 -10.37 4.25 -12.94
CA CYS A 108 -11.28 5.18 -12.27
C CYS A 108 -10.46 6.06 -11.32
N LEU A 109 -10.49 7.38 -11.54
CA LEU A 109 -9.78 8.37 -10.75
C LEU A 109 -10.76 8.97 -9.75
N MET A 110 -10.68 8.55 -8.50
CA MET A 110 -11.50 9.08 -7.41
C MET A 110 -10.78 10.23 -6.71
N GLY A 111 -11.51 11.11 -6.02
CA GLY A 111 -10.91 12.30 -5.41
C GLY A 111 -9.67 12.02 -4.54
N ASN A 112 -9.65 10.93 -3.77
CA ASN A 112 -8.53 10.58 -2.89
C ASN A 112 -7.80 9.26 -3.23
N HIS A 113 -8.17 8.58 -4.31
CA HIS A 113 -7.54 7.33 -4.73
C HIS A 113 -7.75 7.04 -6.22
N ILE A 114 -6.94 6.15 -6.79
CA ILE A 114 -6.97 5.79 -8.21
C ILE A 114 -7.03 4.28 -8.29
N HIS A 115 -7.91 3.73 -9.14
CA HIS A 115 -7.91 2.33 -9.53
C HIS A 115 -7.49 2.16 -10.99
N LEU A 116 -6.66 1.15 -11.27
CA LEU A 116 -6.24 0.75 -12.62
C LEU A 116 -6.33 -0.76 -12.79
N LEU A 117 -6.79 -1.21 -13.94
CA LEU A 117 -6.59 -2.59 -14.43
C LEU A 117 -5.59 -2.51 -15.58
N ILE A 118 -4.39 -3.05 -15.36
CA ILE A 118 -3.21 -2.79 -16.20
C ILE A 118 -2.47 -4.09 -16.50
N ARG A 119 -1.98 -4.24 -17.74
CA ARG A 119 -1.04 -5.28 -18.15
C ARG A 119 0.35 -4.73 -18.37
N GLU A 120 1.36 -5.38 -17.81
CA GLU A 120 2.75 -4.96 -18.01
C GLU A 120 3.19 -5.02 -19.47
N GLY A 121 4.01 -4.03 -19.87
CA GLY A 121 4.65 -3.96 -21.18
C GLY A 121 6.12 -4.39 -21.15
N ARG A 122 7.02 -3.44 -21.44
CA ARG A 122 8.47 -3.61 -21.46
C ARG A 122 9.12 -3.63 -20.08
N GLU A 123 8.48 -3.01 -19.09
CA GLU A 123 8.96 -2.94 -17.71
C GLU A 123 8.01 -3.68 -16.76
N GLU A 124 8.54 -4.11 -15.62
CA GLU A 124 7.72 -4.63 -14.51
C GLU A 124 6.81 -3.54 -13.93
N LEU A 125 5.67 -3.94 -13.37
CA LEU A 125 4.65 -3.05 -12.82
C LEU A 125 5.23 -2.02 -11.85
N SER A 126 6.16 -2.44 -10.98
CA SER A 126 6.75 -1.53 -9.99
C SER A 126 7.49 -0.35 -10.62
N ASN A 127 8.12 -0.54 -11.79
CA ASN A 127 8.82 0.53 -12.50
C ASN A 127 7.84 1.44 -13.25
N ILE A 128 6.84 0.86 -13.90
CA ILE A 128 5.74 1.60 -14.55
C ILE A 128 5.08 2.54 -13.53
N MET A 129 4.64 2.00 -12.40
CA MET A 129 3.95 2.78 -11.36
C MET A 129 4.88 3.80 -10.69
N LYS A 130 6.18 3.52 -10.56
CA LYS A 130 7.17 4.49 -10.04
C LYS A 130 7.31 5.69 -10.97
N ARG A 131 7.39 5.48 -12.28
CA ARG A 131 7.51 6.56 -13.28
C ARG A 131 6.26 7.43 -13.30
N ILE A 132 5.08 6.81 -13.36
CA ILE A 132 3.77 7.49 -13.29
C ILE A 132 3.69 8.32 -12.01
N GLY A 133 3.85 7.68 -10.85
CA GLY A 133 3.70 8.32 -9.55
C GLY A 133 4.68 9.48 -9.37
N THR A 134 5.95 9.29 -9.72
CA THR A 134 6.97 10.35 -9.59
C THR A 134 6.65 11.54 -10.48
N SER A 135 6.27 11.29 -11.74
CA SER A 135 5.94 12.34 -12.71
C SER A 135 4.74 13.18 -12.28
N TYR A 136 3.67 12.52 -11.84
CA TYR A 136 2.47 13.20 -11.35
C TYR A 136 2.74 13.99 -10.06
N VAL A 137 3.38 13.37 -9.07
CA VAL A 137 3.69 14.03 -7.79
C VAL A 137 4.62 15.23 -7.97
N TYR A 138 5.61 15.12 -8.86
CA TYR A 138 6.50 16.24 -9.17
C TYR A 138 5.72 17.43 -9.73
N TRP A 139 4.85 17.19 -10.71
CA TRP A 139 4.01 18.23 -11.28
C TRP A 139 3.01 18.80 -10.26
N TYR A 140 2.32 17.96 -9.51
CA TYR A 140 1.31 18.38 -8.52
C TYR A 140 1.95 19.25 -7.42
N ASN A 141 3.13 18.86 -6.94
CA ASN A 141 3.88 19.66 -5.98
C ASN A 141 4.31 21.01 -6.55
N TRP A 142 4.70 21.06 -7.83
CA TRP A 142 5.02 22.31 -8.49
C TRP A 142 3.80 23.23 -8.65
N GLN A 143 2.66 22.69 -9.10
CA GLN A 143 1.42 23.46 -9.29
C GLN A 143 0.92 24.12 -8.02
N TYR A 144 0.91 23.37 -6.92
CA TYR A 144 0.33 23.82 -5.65
C TYR A 144 1.38 24.34 -4.66
N GLY A 145 2.64 24.51 -5.09
CA GLY A 145 3.73 24.96 -4.21
C GLY A 145 4.00 24.03 -3.02
N ARG A 146 3.64 22.75 -3.14
CA ARG A 146 3.75 21.75 -2.07
C ARG A 146 5.12 21.10 -2.04
N LYS A 147 5.46 20.50 -0.92
CA LYS A 147 6.65 19.66 -0.74
C LYS A 147 6.26 18.35 -0.06
N GLY A 148 6.95 17.27 -0.41
CA GLY A 148 6.77 15.96 0.21
C GLY A 148 5.88 15.00 -0.57
N HIS A 149 5.36 14.00 0.15
CA HIS A 149 4.58 12.90 -0.44
C HIS A 149 3.12 13.32 -0.69
N LEU A 150 2.59 12.89 -1.83
CA LEU A 150 1.16 12.99 -2.14
C LEU A 150 0.41 11.69 -1.78
N PHE A 151 1.02 10.55 -2.10
CA PHE A 151 0.45 9.23 -1.84
C PHE A 151 0.86 8.69 -0.46
N GLN A 152 -0.03 7.92 0.17
CA GLN A 152 0.12 7.40 1.53
C GLN A 152 1.27 6.39 1.66
N ASP A 153 1.40 5.49 0.69
CA ASP A 153 2.46 4.48 0.59
C ASP A 153 2.65 4.17 -0.91
N ARG A 154 3.44 3.15 -1.23
CA ARG A 154 3.47 2.54 -2.54
C ARG A 154 2.06 2.06 -2.94
N PHE A 155 1.82 1.93 -4.23
CA PHE A 155 0.59 1.32 -4.74
C PHE A 155 0.36 -0.09 -4.16
N LYS A 156 -0.92 -0.41 -3.92
CA LYS A 156 -1.39 -1.78 -3.71
C LYS A 156 -1.64 -2.45 -5.05
N SER A 157 -1.52 -3.78 -5.11
CA SER A 157 -1.79 -4.53 -6.33
C SER A 157 -2.27 -5.95 -6.04
N GLU A 158 -3.23 -6.43 -6.82
CA GLU A 158 -3.70 -7.82 -6.88
C GLU A 158 -3.43 -8.39 -8.28
N THR A 159 -3.03 -9.66 -8.37
CA THR A 159 -2.77 -10.35 -9.64
C THR A 159 -4.07 -10.83 -10.25
N VAL A 160 -4.29 -10.60 -11.55
CA VAL A 160 -5.51 -11.01 -12.26
C VAL A 160 -5.16 -12.15 -13.21
N GLU A 161 -5.49 -13.40 -12.86
CA GLU A 161 -4.99 -14.57 -13.60
C GLU A 161 -6.03 -15.23 -14.52
N ASP A 162 -7.31 -14.93 -14.33
CA ASP A 162 -8.40 -15.54 -15.08
C ASP A 162 -9.44 -14.51 -15.55
N ASP A 163 -10.18 -14.86 -16.60
CA ASP A 163 -11.14 -13.97 -17.25
C ASP A 163 -12.32 -13.61 -16.34
N SER A 164 -12.75 -14.51 -15.45
CA SER A 164 -13.84 -14.24 -14.52
C SER A 164 -13.44 -13.15 -13.52
N TYR A 165 -12.25 -13.26 -12.93
CA TYR A 165 -11.74 -12.26 -12.02
C TYR A 165 -11.37 -10.96 -12.75
N PHE A 166 -10.89 -11.04 -14.00
CA PHE A 166 -10.70 -9.87 -14.85
C PHE A 166 -11.99 -9.06 -15.00
N LEU A 167 -13.10 -9.71 -15.39
CA LEU A 167 -14.40 -9.05 -15.53
C LEU A 167 -14.94 -8.52 -14.18
N THR A 168 -14.67 -9.24 -13.09
CA THR A 168 -15.01 -8.79 -11.72
C THR A 168 -14.31 -7.47 -11.38
N VAL A 169 -12.99 -7.39 -11.61
CA VAL A 169 -12.21 -6.16 -11.37
C VAL A 169 -12.66 -5.04 -12.31
N LEU A 170 -12.94 -5.36 -13.57
CA LEU A 170 -13.42 -4.40 -14.57
C LEU A 170 -14.71 -3.70 -14.09
N ARG A 171 -15.71 -4.49 -13.72
CA ARG A 171 -16.98 -3.99 -13.16
C ARG A 171 -16.78 -3.24 -11.86
N TYR A 172 -15.95 -3.75 -10.96
CA TYR A 172 -15.63 -3.07 -9.71
C TYR A 172 -15.10 -1.66 -9.94
N ILE A 173 -14.16 -1.49 -10.87
CA ILE A 173 -13.57 -0.18 -11.20
C ILE A 173 -14.63 0.78 -11.75
N HIS A 174 -15.46 0.33 -12.70
CA HIS A 174 -16.47 1.18 -13.33
C HIS A 174 -17.63 1.53 -12.38
N GLN A 175 -18.02 0.62 -11.50
CA GLN A 175 -19.07 0.87 -10.49
C GLN A 175 -18.58 1.72 -9.31
N ASN A 176 -17.28 1.95 -9.16
CA ASN A 176 -16.71 2.63 -7.98
C ASN A 176 -17.32 4.03 -7.71
N PRO A 177 -17.52 4.91 -8.71
CA PRO A 177 -18.16 6.21 -8.51
C PRO A 177 -19.61 6.11 -8.02
N VAL A 178 -20.36 5.14 -8.55
CA VAL A 178 -21.76 4.88 -8.16
C VAL A 178 -21.82 4.32 -6.73
N LYS A 179 -20.98 3.33 -6.42
CA LYS A 179 -20.86 2.77 -5.06
C LYS A 179 -20.45 3.82 -4.02
N ALA A 180 -19.67 4.83 -4.43
CA ALA A 180 -19.27 5.96 -3.60
C ALA A 180 -20.35 7.08 -3.51
N GLY A 181 -21.46 6.97 -4.25
CA GLY A 181 -22.53 7.96 -4.27
C GLY A 181 -22.16 9.28 -4.95
N LEU A 182 -21.16 9.30 -5.84
CA LEU A 182 -20.74 10.50 -6.57
C LEU A 182 -21.64 10.80 -7.78
N VAL A 183 -22.20 9.75 -8.38
CA VAL A 183 -23.07 9.80 -9.55
C VAL A 183 -24.13 8.71 -9.44
N GLU A 184 -25.26 8.88 -10.13
CA GLU A 184 -26.30 7.85 -10.18
C GLU A 184 -25.98 6.80 -11.25
N ASN A 185 -25.36 7.22 -12.35
CA ASN A 185 -25.00 6.37 -13.49
C ASN A 185 -23.50 6.40 -13.77
N MET A 186 -22.91 5.26 -14.14
CA MET A 186 -21.47 5.17 -14.46
C MET A 186 -21.06 6.08 -15.64
N GLU A 187 -21.96 6.32 -16.60
CA GLU A 187 -21.74 7.23 -17.72
C GLU A 187 -21.63 8.70 -17.30
N GLU A 188 -22.04 9.09 -16.09
CA GLU A 188 -21.97 10.49 -15.64
C GLU A 188 -20.59 10.86 -15.07
N TYR A 189 -19.79 9.87 -14.67
CA TYR A 189 -18.49 10.11 -14.07
C TYR A 189 -17.40 10.26 -15.13
N GLU A 190 -16.94 11.49 -15.34
CA GLU A 190 -15.97 11.83 -16.39
C GLU A 190 -14.61 11.15 -16.21
N TRP A 191 -14.18 10.95 -14.96
CA TRP A 191 -12.84 10.48 -14.64
C TRP A 191 -12.75 8.95 -14.52
N SER A 192 -13.51 8.24 -15.34
CA SER A 192 -13.55 6.78 -15.44
C SER A 192 -13.54 6.35 -16.89
N SER A 193 -12.94 5.19 -17.15
CA SER A 193 -12.84 4.65 -18.51
C SER A 193 -14.14 4.03 -19.02
N TYR A 194 -15.26 4.10 -18.28
CA TYR A 194 -16.52 3.45 -18.67
C TYR A 194 -17.02 3.97 -20.02
N LYS A 195 -16.93 5.28 -20.27
CA LYS A 195 -17.32 5.90 -21.56
C LYS A 195 -16.52 5.37 -22.75
N GLU A 196 -15.23 5.07 -22.57
CA GLU A 196 -14.37 4.53 -23.64
C GLU A 196 -14.86 3.16 -24.14
N TYR A 197 -15.60 2.41 -23.32
CA TYR A 197 -16.23 1.15 -23.73
C TYR A 197 -17.51 1.32 -24.55
N LEU A 198 -18.18 2.47 -24.41
CA LEU A 198 -19.47 2.72 -25.07
C LEU A 198 -19.32 3.52 -26.37
N TYR A 199 -18.26 4.32 -26.44
CA TYR A 199 -17.98 5.23 -27.52
C TYR A 199 -16.60 4.90 -28.12
N GLU A 200 -15.83 5.92 -28.48
CA GLU A 200 -14.46 5.75 -28.93
C GLU A 200 -13.50 5.65 -27.73
N SER A 201 -12.52 4.76 -27.84
CA SER A 201 -11.48 4.59 -26.82
C SER A 201 -10.24 5.37 -27.20
N GLU A 202 -9.70 6.13 -26.25
CA GLU A 202 -8.48 6.92 -26.45
C GLU A 202 -7.26 6.23 -25.83
N MET A 203 -7.42 5.65 -24.64
CA MET A 203 -6.32 5.09 -23.85
C MET A 203 -6.50 3.59 -23.58
N VAL A 204 -7.74 3.13 -23.45
CA VAL A 204 -8.04 1.79 -22.96
C VAL A 204 -8.12 0.75 -24.07
N ASN A 205 -7.55 -0.44 -23.84
CA ASN A 205 -7.75 -1.58 -24.74
C ASN A 205 -9.12 -2.23 -24.45
N THR A 206 -10.18 -1.62 -24.98
CA THR A 206 -11.56 -2.09 -24.77
C THR A 206 -11.86 -3.40 -25.49
N GLY A 207 -11.18 -3.66 -26.62
CA GLY A 207 -11.33 -4.89 -27.40
C GLY A 207 -11.09 -6.14 -26.55
N TYR A 208 -10.03 -6.14 -25.73
CA TYR A 208 -9.69 -7.28 -24.89
C TYR A 208 -10.86 -7.75 -24.00
N ALA A 209 -11.57 -6.82 -23.35
CA ALA A 209 -12.71 -7.18 -22.51
C ALA A 209 -13.99 -7.41 -23.33
N LEU A 210 -14.26 -6.57 -24.34
CA LEU A 210 -15.48 -6.68 -25.14
C LEU A 210 -15.54 -8.01 -25.93
N ASP A 211 -14.39 -8.53 -26.36
CA ASP A 211 -14.30 -9.81 -27.06
C ASP A 211 -14.68 -11.01 -26.16
N MET A 212 -14.66 -10.83 -24.83
CA MET A 212 -15.17 -11.83 -23.87
C MET A 212 -16.70 -11.89 -23.82
N PHE A 213 -17.40 -10.85 -24.28
CA PHE A 213 -18.86 -10.78 -24.25
C PHE A 213 -19.50 -11.28 -25.53
N HIS A 214 -18.96 -10.89 -26.69
CA HIS A 214 -19.49 -11.26 -27.99
C HIS A 214 -18.52 -10.90 -29.15
N GLU A 215 -18.57 -11.64 -30.27
CA GLU A 215 -17.76 -11.35 -31.47
C GLU A 215 -18.21 -10.09 -32.22
N ASP A 216 -19.53 -9.92 -32.38
CA ASP A 216 -20.13 -8.67 -32.87
C ASP A 216 -20.00 -7.54 -31.83
N ARG A 217 -19.40 -6.43 -32.25
CA ARG A 217 -19.06 -5.31 -31.35
C ARG A 217 -20.28 -4.60 -30.76
N VAL A 218 -21.38 -4.49 -31.50
CA VAL A 218 -22.60 -3.82 -31.00
C VAL A 218 -23.21 -4.66 -29.88
N LYS A 219 -23.36 -5.97 -30.12
CA LYS A 219 -23.86 -6.91 -29.10
C LYS A 219 -22.92 -7.03 -27.89
N ALA A 220 -21.61 -6.93 -28.11
CA ALA A 220 -20.63 -6.93 -27.03
C ALA A 220 -20.83 -5.73 -26.10
N ILE A 221 -21.05 -4.53 -26.65
CA ILE A 221 -21.31 -3.31 -25.88
C ILE A 221 -22.64 -3.42 -25.10
N GLU A 222 -23.70 -3.95 -25.72
CA GLU A 222 -24.98 -4.17 -25.03
C GLU A 222 -24.81 -5.10 -23.82
N LYS A 223 -24.17 -6.27 -24.02
CA LYS A 223 -23.89 -7.22 -22.93
C LYS A 223 -22.96 -6.65 -21.86
N PHE A 224 -21.97 -5.84 -22.26
CA PHE A 224 -21.09 -5.15 -21.33
C PHE A 224 -21.85 -4.13 -20.47
N LYS A 225 -22.82 -3.40 -21.06
CA LYS A 225 -23.71 -2.49 -20.31
C LYS A 225 -24.56 -3.28 -19.32
N GLU A 226 -25.18 -4.38 -19.74
CA GLU A 226 -25.96 -5.25 -18.85
C GLU A 226 -25.11 -5.72 -17.68
N PHE A 227 -23.95 -6.33 -17.96
CA PHE A 227 -23.02 -6.84 -16.96
C PHE A 227 -22.58 -5.79 -15.93
N ASN A 228 -22.26 -4.57 -16.38
CA ASN A 228 -21.83 -3.50 -15.48
C ASN A 228 -22.97 -2.88 -14.67
N ASN A 229 -24.22 -2.96 -15.13
CA ASN A 229 -25.38 -2.47 -14.36
C ASN A 229 -25.93 -3.52 -13.38
N GLU A 230 -25.45 -4.76 -13.44
CA GLU A 230 -25.82 -5.79 -12.46
C GLU A 230 -25.35 -5.45 -11.05
N SER A 231 -26.28 -5.58 -10.10
CA SER A 231 -25.96 -5.57 -8.67
C SER A 231 -25.09 -6.77 -8.31
N ASN A 232 -24.03 -6.54 -7.53
CA ASN A 232 -23.07 -7.56 -7.12
C ASN A 232 -22.49 -7.21 -5.75
N ASN A 233 -21.76 -8.17 -5.18
CA ASN A 233 -20.97 -7.99 -3.96
C ASN A 233 -19.47 -8.09 -4.25
N ASP A 234 -19.03 -7.64 -5.43
CA ASP A 234 -17.63 -7.73 -5.84
C ASP A 234 -16.77 -6.90 -4.88
N GLN A 235 -15.71 -7.54 -4.38
CA GLN A 235 -14.74 -6.93 -3.48
C GLN A 235 -13.35 -7.07 -4.10
N CYS A 236 -12.68 -5.94 -4.35
CA CYS A 236 -11.36 -5.91 -4.99
C CYS A 236 -10.51 -4.83 -4.33
N LEU A 237 -9.33 -5.20 -3.81
CA LEU A 237 -8.43 -4.27 -3.11
C LEU A 237 -9.13 -3.38 -2.06
N GLU A 238 -10.05 -3.95 -1.27
CA GLU A 238 -10.86 -3.19 -0.31
C GLU A 238 -10.02 -2.24 0.53
N ILE A 239 -10.49 -1.00 0.58
CA ILE A 239 -9.93 -0.01 1.48
C ILE A 239 -10.40 -0.39 2.87
N THR A 240 -9.60 -1.19 3.58
CA THR A 240 -9.78 -1.33 5.02
C THR A 240 -9.71 0.08 5.60
N GLU A 241 -10.84 0.59 6.10
CA GLU A 241 -10.84 1.75 6.98
C GLU A 241 -9.73 1.50 7.99
N GLY A 242 -8.78 2.45 8.09
CA GLY A 242 -7.55 2.23 8.84
C GLY A 242 -7.88 1.66 10.22
N ARG A 243 -7.04 0.76 10.75
CA ARG A 243 -7.16 0.26 12.13
C ARG A 243 -7.64 1.43 13.00
N LYS A 244 -8.85 1.35 13.57
CA LYS A 244 -9.36 2.41 14.44
C LYS A 244 -8.35 2.57 15.57
N THR A 245 -7.46 3.54 15.46
CA THR A 245 -6.47 3.80 16.51
C THR A 245 -7.19 4.51 17.63
N ILE A 246 -7.25 3.87 18.79
CA ILE A 246 -7.77 4.52 19.99
C ILE A 246 -6.88 5.74 20.31
N SER A 247 -7.50 6.88 20.61
CA SER A 247 -6.76 8.10 20.89
C SER A 247 -6.07 8.04 22.25
N ASP A 248 -4.98 8.81 22.41
CA ASP A 248 -4.28 8.96 23.69
C ASP A 248 -5.22 9.46 24.80
N LYS A 249 -6.23 10.28 24.46
CA LYS A 249 -7.23 10.79 25.39
C LYS A 249 -8.16 9.68 25.87
N GLU A 250 -8.66 8.87 24.95
CA GLU A 250 -9.52 7.73 25.27
C GLU A 250 -8.79 6.69 26.13
N ILE A 251 -7.54 6.34 25.78
CA ILE A 251 -6.73 5.43 26.61
C ILE A 251 -6.61 5.98 28.04
N ARG A 252 -6.26 7.28 28.19
CA ARG A 252 -6.18 7.91 29.53
C ARG A 252 -7.49 7.85 30.29
N GLN A 253 -8.61 8.14 29.63
CA GLN A 253 -9.95 8.12 30.25
C GLN A 253 -10.36 6.71 30.66
N ILE A 254 -10.16 5.71 29.81
CA ILE A 254 -10.48 4.31 30.11
C ILE A 254 -9.70 3.82 31.33
N ILE A 255 -8.40 4.09 31.38
CA ILE A 255 -7.57 3.65 32.50
C ILE A 255 -7.91 4.40 33.79
N LEU A 256 -8.15 5.72 33.71
CA LEU A 256 -8.61 6.49 34.86
C LEU A 256 -9.96 5.99 35.39
N MET A 257 -10.93 5.71 34.52
CA MET A 257 -12.24 5.22 34.95
C MET A 257 -12.19 3.79 35.52
N LYS A 258 -11.38 2.91 34.92
CA LYS A 258 -11.32 1.49 35.30
C LYS A 258 -10.46 1.24 36.54
N TYR A 259 -9.32 1.91 36.64
CA TYR A 259 -8.33 1.66 37.69
C TYR A 259 -8.17 2.82 38.67
N ASN A 260 -8.84 3.96 38.44
CA ASN A 260 -8.66 5.19 39.21
C ASN A 260 -7.19 5.66 39.28
N ILE A 261 -6.45 5.41 38.20
CA ILE A 261 -5.03 5.73 38.07
C ILE A 261 -4.83 6.67 36.88
N GLU A 262 -4.17 7.80 37.13
CA GLU A 262 -3.64 8.62 36.04
C GLU A 262 -2.42 7.92 35.42
N LEU A 263 -2.41 7.74 34.09
CA LEU A 263 -1.34 7.00 33.41
C LEU A 263 0.07 7.57 33.65
N ALA A 264 0.19 8.88 33.88
CA ALA A 264 1.45 9.53 34.23
C ALA A 264 2.03 9.05 35.57
N SER A 265 1.18 8.59 36.49
CA SER A 265 1.59 8.07 37.80
C SER A 265 1.67 6.53 37.85
N LEU A 266 1.45 5.84 36.73
CA LEU A 266 1.46 4.37 36.68
C LEU A 266 2.80 3.79 37.15
N GLN A 267 3.93 4.48 36.89
CA GLN A 267 5.25 4.03 37.35
C GLN A 267 5.41 4.03 38.87
N ASN A 268 4.58 4.79 39.57
CA ASN A 268 4.61 4.89 41.04
C ASN A 268 3.73 3.83 41.72
N GLN A 269 2.97 3.05 40.94
CA GLN A 269 2.09 2.00 41.45
C GLN A 269 2.88 0.72 41.76
N LEU A 270 2.28 -0.18 42.53
CA LEU A 270 2.87 -1.50 42.82
C LEU A 270 3.12 -2.28 41.51
N PRO A 271 4.20 -3.10 41.43
CA PRO A 271 4.53 -3.87 40.23
C PRO A 271 3.38 -4.72 39.67
N GLU A 272 2.56 -5.26 40.55
CA GLU A 272 1.39 -6.09 40.25
C GLU A 272 0.31 -5.26 39.55
N THR A 273 0.02 -4.06 40.07
CA THR A 273 -0.90 -3.09 39.47
C THR A 273 -0.37 -2.58 38.13
N GLN A 274 0.93 -2.30 38.03
CA GLN A 274 1.56 -1.94 36.75
C GLN A 274 1.34 -3.03 35.71
N LYS A 275 1.58 -4.30 36.07
CA LYS A 275 1.44 -5.44 35.16
C LYS A 275 -0.02 -5.60 34.71
N GLU A 276 -0.97 -5.51 35.64
CA GLU A 276 -2.39 -5.64 35.34
C GLU A 276 -2.87 -4.55 34.37
N VAL A 277 -2.54 -3.28 34.65
CA VAL A 277 -2.91 -2.15 33.79
C VAL A 277 -2.27 -2.28 32.41
N LEU A 278 -0.98 -2.66 32.33
CA LEU A 278 -0.28 -2.85 31.06
C LEU A 278 -0.86 -4.00 30.23
N LYS A 279 -1.26 -5.10 30.88
CA LYS A 279 -1.94 -6.21 30.22
C LYS A 279 -3.28 -5.77 29.63
N TYR A 280 -4.07 -5.04 30.40
CA TYR A 280 -5.35 -4.51 29.92
C TYR A 280 -5.16 -3.50 28.77
N MET A 281 -4.19 -2.59 28.88
CA MET A 281 -3.87 -1.62 27.83
C MET A 281 -3.50 -2.30 26.50
N LYS A 282 -2.82 -3.46 26.54
CA LYS A 282 -2.50 -4.26 25.35
C LYS A 282 -3.71 -4.89 24.68
N GLU A 283 -4.75 -5.19 25.46
CA GLU A 283 -6.00 -5.79 24.98
C GLU A 283 -6.96 -4.74 24.39
N LEU A 284 -6.69 -3.44 24.58
CA LEU A 284 -7.46 -2.37 23.96
C LEU A 284 -7.29 -2.40 22.44
N GLU A 285 -8.40 -2.60 21.74
CA GLU A 285 -8.46 -2.55 20.28
C GLU A 285 -7.93 -1.22 19.77
N GLY A 286 -7.05 -1.26 18.76
CA GLY A 286 -6.48 -0.06 18.16
C GLY A 286 -5.27 0.53 18.86
N SER A 287 -4.86 0.00 20.02
CA SER A 287 -3.65 0.46 20.71
C SER A 287 -2.37 -0.15 20.10
N SER A 288 -1.29 0.62 20.07
CA SER A 288 0.03 0.11 19.66
C SER A 288 1.01 0.11 20.81
N LEU A 289 1.93 -0.88 20.88
CA LEU A 289 2.94 -0.94 21.94
C LEU A 289 3.78 0.34 22.04
N ARG A 290 4.04 1.02 20.91
CA ARG A 290 4.73 2.32 20.89
C ARG A 290 3.90 3.43 21.54
N GLN A 291 2.60 3.47 21.24
CA GLN A 291 1.68 4.42 21.87
C GLN A 291 1.60 4.19 23.38
N LEU A 292 1.47 2.93 23.82
CA LEU A 292 1.44 2.58 25.24
C LEU A 292 2.77 2.92 25.94
N SER A 293 3.90 2.68 25.27
CA SER A 293 5.24 3.06 25.76
C SER A 293 5.37 4.56 25.97
N ARG A 294 4.91 5.37 25.01
CA ARG A 294 4.87 6.83 25.14
C ARG A 294 3.97 7.30 26.29
N LEU A 295 2.80 6.67 26.46
CA LEU A 295 1.82 7.08 27.47
C LEU A 295 2.22 6.71 28.90
N THR A 296 2.91 5.59 29.07
CA THR A 296 3.26 5.03 30.40
C THR A 296 4.71 5.29 30.79
N GLY A 297 5.56 5.63 29.83
CA GLY A 297 7.01 5.76 29.99
C GLY A 297 7.74 4.42 30.17
N PHE A 298 7.05 3.27 30.09
CA PHE A 298 7.69 1.96 30.11
C PHE A 298 8.25 1.61 28.73
N THR A 299 9.31 0.79 28.69
CA THR A 299 9.84 0.29 27.43
C THR A 299 8.86 -0.64 26.75
N VAL A 300 8.88 -0.68 25.41
CA VAL A 300 8.05 -1.59 24.59
C VAL A 300 8.20 -3.04 25.06
N ASN A 301 9.41 -3.47 25.44
CA ASN A 301 9.67 -4.83 25.94
C ASN A 301 9.00 -5.11 27.29
N LYS A 302 9.00 -4.14 28.23
CA LYS A 302 8.30 -4.32 29.52
C LYS A 302 6.80 -4.46 29.31
N ILE A 303 6.22 -3.63 28.44
CA ILE A 303 4.80 -3.70 28.10
C ILE A 303 4.48 -5.02 27.42
N PHE A 304 5.27 -5.43 26.44
CA PHE A 304 5.08 -6.71 25.75
C PHE A 304 5.06 -7.91 26.70
N ARG A 305 5.91 -7.91 27.73
CA ARG A 305 6.03 -8.98 28.74
C ARG A 305 4.98 -8.94 29.86
N ALA A 306 4.24 -7.85 30.00
CA ALA A 306 3.16 -7.73 30.99
C ALA A 306 1.97 -8.62 30.62
#